data_AF-A0A2V9XIX9-F1
#
_entry.id   AF-A0A2V9XIX9-F1
#
_cell.length_a   1.000
_cell.length_b   1.000
_cell.length_c   1.000
_cell.angle_alpha   90.00
_cell.angle_beta   90.00
_cell.angle_gamma   90.00
#
_symmetry.space_group_name_H-M   'P 1'
#
loop_
_entity.id
_entity.type
_entity.pdbx_description
1 polymer ?
#
loop_
_entity_poly.entity_id
_entity_poly.type
_entity_poly.pdbx_seq_one_letter_code
_entity_poly.pdbx_strand_id
1 'polypeptide(L)'
;TDGALQTSFTTAGATTAGLNFAGVGNGDYGFTRNAAPPDTNGAVGATQYVQWVNESVAVFSKSTGALIQGPVAGNQLFQALGATHPCAVNNDGDPIAQYDKQAGRWVLTQFSVTGGPPFLSVRCSVNHFRRQGNF
;
A
#
# COMPACT_ATOMS: atom_id res chain seq x y z
N THR A 1 18.75 9.37 -23.40
CA THR A 1 18.52 10.71 -22.84
C THR A 1 17.31 10.61 -21.94
N ASP A 2 17.47 10.89 -20.65
CA ASP A 2 16.38 10.89 -19.67
C ASP A 2 15.60 12.21 -19.81
N GLY A 3 14.31 12.10 -20.13
CA GLY A 3 13.45 13.20 -20.59
C GLY A 3 12.67 13.90 -19.48
N ALA A 4 13.06 13.76 -18.22
CA ALA A 4 12.28 14.26 -17.09
C ALA A 4 12.56 15.74 -16.69
N LEU A 5 13.13 16.56 -17.58
CA LEU A 5 13.32 17.99 -17.29
C LEU A 5 11.98 18.72 -17.41
N GLN A 6 11.43 19.16 -16.26
CA GLN A 6 10.31 20.09 -16.25
C GLN A 6 10.82 21.48 -16.69
N THR A 7 10.54 21.85 -17.93
CA THR A 7 11.00 23.12 -18.55
C THR A 7 10.08 24.31 -18.31
N SER A 8 8.94 24.10 -17.66
CA SER A 8 7.97 25.16 -17.32
C SER A 8 7.13 24.79 -16.09
N PHE A 9 6.67 25.81 -15.36
CA PHE A 9 5.64 25.65 -14.35
C PHE A 9 4.27 25.76 -15.02
N THR A 10 3.43 24.74 -14.85
CA THR A 10 2.02 24.82 -15.22
C THR A 10 1.27 25.69 -14.21
N THR A 11 0.26 26.43 -14.67
CA THR A 11 -0.67 27.15 -13.80
C THR A 11 -1.14 26.24 -12.68
N ALA A 12 -1.06 26.70 -11.43
CA ALA A 12 -1.54 25.94 -10.29
C ALA A 12 -3.00 25.53 -10.52
N GLY A 13 -3.23 24.24 -10.79
CA GLY A 13 -4.58 23.73 -10.96
C GLY A 13 -5.34 23.89 -9.65
N ALA A 14 -6.53 24.49 -9.71
CA ALA A 14 -7.43 24.49 -8.56
C ALA A 14 -7.73 23.03 -8.18
N THR A 15 -7.41 22.64 -6.95
CA THR A 15 -7.75 21.32 -6.43
C THR A 15 -9.10 21.41 -5.73
N THR A 16 -10.02 20.52 -6.09
CA THR A 16 -11.25 20.31 -5.33
C THR A 16 -10.99 19.23 -4.30
N ALA A 17 -11.37 19.48 -3.03
CA ALA A 17 -11.34 18.45 -2.01
C ALA A 17 -12.18 17.25 -2.48
N GLY A 18 -11.57 16.07 -2.48
CA GLY A 18 -12.23 14.84 -2.85
C GLY A 18 -13.11 14.29 -1.72
N LEU A 19 -13.31 12.99 -1.75
CA LEU A 19 -14.01 12.27 -0.69
C LEU A 19 -13.20 12.27 0.61
N ASN A 20 -13.92 12.18 1.73
CA ASN A 20 -13.35 11.93 3.05
C ASN A 20 -14.01 10.68 3.63
N PHE A 21 -13.19 9.77 4.16
CA PHE A 21 -13.63 8.55 4.84
C PHE A 21 -12.59 8.20 5.90
N ALA A 22 -12.98 7.39 6.88
CA ALA A 22 -12.15 7.13 8.07
C ALA A 22 -10.81 6.46 7.75
N GLY A 23 -10.77 5.60 6.72
CA GLY A 23 -9.60 4.81 6.38
C GLY A 23 -9.35 3.68 7.39
N VAL A 24 -8.13 3.19 7.48
CA VAL A 24 -7.70 2.16 8.44
C VAL A 24 -7.48 2.80 9.82
N GLY A 25 -8.58 3.04 10.53
CA GLY A 25 -8.63 3.67 11.86
C GLY A 25 -9.09 2.69 12.95
N ASN A 26 -8.71 2.94 14.21
CA ASN A 26 -9.03 2.05 15.33
C ASN A 26 -10.55 1.89 15.52
N GLY A 27 -11.07 0.69 15.30
CA GLY A 27 -12.51 0.39 15.35
C GLY A 27 -13.23 0.54 14.01
N ASP A 28 -12.57 1.07 12.97
CA ASP A 28 -13.14 1.19 11.63
C ASP A 28 -12.91 -0.09 10.84
N TYR A 29 -13.93 -0.54 10.11
CA TYR A 29 -13.83 -1.67 9.16
C TYR A 29 -13.27 -2.97 9.75
N GLY A 30 -13.38 -3.17 11.07
CA GLY A 30 -12.81 -4.33 11.77
C GLY A 30 -11.30 -4.22 12.06
N PHE A 31 -10.66 -3.08 11.78
CA PHE A 31 -9.28 -2.82 12.15
C PHE A 31 -9.13 -2.73 13.67
N THR A 32 -8.13 -3.44 14.19
CA THR A 32 -7.66 -3.32 15.57
C THR A 32 -6.20 -2.91 15.54
N ARG A 33 -5.81 -1.93 16.36
CA ARG A 33 -4.40 -1.53 16.46
C ARG A 33 -3.53 -2.70 16.95
N ASN A 34 -2.48 -2.98 16.20
CA ASN A 34 -1.48 -4.00 16.52
C ASN A 34 -0.10 -3.41 16.88
N ALA A 35 0.19 -2.17 16.46
CA ALA A 35 1.45 -1.48 16.76
C ALA A 35 1.26 0.03 16.91
N ALA A 36 2.19 0.67 17.62
CA ALA A 36 2.24 2.11 17.86
C ALA A 36 3.70 2.62 17.92
N PRO A 37 4.01 3.82 17.38
CA PRO A 37 3.11 4.70 16.61
C PRO A 37 2.68 4.05 15.28
N PRO A 38 1.63 4.55 14.61
CA PRO A 38 1.16 3.97 13.35
C PRO A 38 2.06 4.38 12.17
N ASP A 39 2.62 3.39 11.47
CA ASP A 39 3.35 3.56 10.22
C ASP A 39 2.37 3.57 9.05
N THR A 40 1.66 4.68 8.90
CA THR A 40 0.62 4.83 7.87
C THR A 40 1.21 5.26 6.53
N ASN A 41 0.96 4.46 5.50
CA ASN A 41 1.27 4.79 4.11
C ASN A 41 0.03 4.60 3.22
N GLY A 42 -0.03 5.31 2.10
CA GLY A 42 -1.10 5.12 1.15
C GLY A 42 -0.85 5.84 -0.18
N ALA A 43 -1.48 5.32 -1.22
CA ALA A 43 -1.42 5.91 -2.55
C ALA A 43 -2.75 5.78 -3.28
N VAL A 44 -3.03 6.78 -4.12
CA VAL A 44 -4.21 6.81 -4.99
C VAL A 44 -3.81 6.29 -6.37
N GLY A 45 -4.45 5.21 -6.79
CA GLY A 45 -4.29 4.62 -8.12
C GLY A 45 -5.28 5.18 -9.14
N ALA A 46 -5.50 4.40 -10.19
CA ALA A 46 -6.48 4.72 -11.22
C ALA A 46 -7.90 4.77 -10.65
N THR A 47 -8.33 3.71 -9.96
CA THR A 47 -9.70 3.53 -9.47
C THR A 47 -9.79 3.23 -7.97
N GLN A 48 -8.67 2.96 -7.30
CA GLN A 48 -8.62 2.66 -5.88
C GLN A 48 -7.72 3.61 -5.11
N TYR A 49 -7.96 3.73 -3.81
CA TYR A 49 -7.00 4.19 -2.82
C TYR A 49 -6.56 3.00 -1.98
N VAL A 50 -5.26 2.78 -1.86
CA VAL A 50 -4.69 1.73 -1.00
C VAL A 50 -4.09 2.41 0.22
N GLN A 51 -4.47 1.94 1.40
CA GLN A 51 -3.89 2.37 2.66
C GLN A 51 -3.31 1.15 3.39
N TRP A 52 -2.11 1.32 3.92
CA TRP A 52 -1.43 0.30 4.69
C TRP A 52 -0.94 0.93 5.99
N VAL A 53 -1.44 0.43 7.12
CA VAL A 53 -1.08 0.91 8.46
C VAL A 53 -0.40 -0.23 9.20
N ASN A 54 0.87 -0.03 9.55
CA ASN A 54 1.72 -1.07 10.14
C ASN A 54 1.68 -2.34 9.25
N GLU A 55 0.96 -3.36 9.72
CA GLU A 55 0.93 -4.70 9.16
C GLU A 55 -0.44 -5.03 8.54
N SER A 56 -1.32 -4.02 8.40
CA SER A 56 -2.68 -4.15 7.86
C SER A 56 -2.87 -3.31 6.60
N VAL A 57 -3.32 -3.92 5.51
CA VAL A 57 -3.61 -3.26 4.24
C VAL A 57 -5.11 -3.29 3.91
N ALA A 58 -5.63 -2.16 3.44
CA ALA A 58 -7.00 -2.02 2.96
C ALA A 58 -7.05 -1.27 1.63
N VAL A 59 -8.08 -1.57 0.86
CA VAL A 59 -8.31 -1.04 -0.49
C VAL A 59 -9.68 -0.40 -0.49
N PHE A 60 -9.74 0.86 -0.92
CA PHE A 60 -10.95 1.66 -0.99
C PHE A 60 -11.23 2.06 -2.44
N SER A 61 -12.51 2.16 -2.78
CA SER A 61 -12.95 2.75 -4.04
C SER A 61 -12.62 4.23 -4.06
N LYS A 62 -11.91 4.69 -5.08
CA LYS A 62 -11.57 6.11 -5.25
C LYS A 62 -12.81 6.97 -5.55
N SER A 63 -13.81 6.39 -6.20
CA SER A 63 -15.03 7.12 -6.63
C SER A 63 -16.11 7.17 -5.55
N THR A 64 -16.12 6.24 -4.60
CA THR A 64 -17.17 6.16 -3.57
C THR A 64 -16.64 6.20 -2.14
N GLY A 65 -15.34 5.99 -1.91
CA GLY A 65 -14.75 5.85 -0.58
C GLY A 65 -15.10 4.54 0.12
N ALA A 66 -15.90 3.68 -0.50
CA ALA A 66 -16.29 2.39 0.07
C ALA A 66 -15.09 1.45 0.16
N LEU A 67 -15.01 0.69 1.25
CA LEU A 67 -14.05 -0.40 1.41
C LEU A 67 -14.33 -1.49 0.36
N ILE A 68 -13.33 -1.79 -0.45
CA ILE A 68 -13.35 -2.88 -1.43
C ILE A 68 -12.82 -4.16 -0.76
N GLN A 69 -11.72 -4.04 -0.02
CA GLN A 69 -11.05 -5.19 0.60
C GLN A 69 -10.23 -4.78 1.81
N GLY A 70 -10.08 -5.71 2.74
CA GLY A 70 -9.33 -5.53 3.98
C GLY A 70 -10.16 -4.89 5.10
N PRO A 71 -9.51 -4.43 6.17
CA PRO A 71 -8.09 -4.60 6.46
C PRO A 71 -7.69 -6.08 6.54
N VAL A 72 -6.65 -6.49 5.82
CA VAL A 72 -6.05 -7.83 5.91
C VAL A 72 -4.57 -7.72 6.26
N ALA A 73 -3.95 -8.81 6.70
CA ALA A 73 -2.51 -8.85 6.95
C ALA A 73 -1.73 -8.54 5.66
N GLY A 74 -0.72 -7.69 5.75
CA GLY A 74 0.12 -7.25 4.62
C GLY A 74 0.83 -8.42 3.92
N ASN A 75 1.25 -9.43 4.67
CA ASN A 75 1.87 -10.65 4.15
C ASN A 75 0.96 -11.45 3.19
N GLN A 76 -0.35 -11.19 3.18
CA GLN A 76 -1.28 -11.80 2.23
C GLN A 76 -0.96 -11.42 0.78
N LEU A 77 -0.36 -10.24 0.55
CA LEU A 77 0.06 -9.77 -0.77
C LEU A 77 1.18 -10.62 -1.39
N PHE A 78 1.90 -11.40 -0.58
CA PHE A 78 3.10 -12.14 -0.99
C PHE A 78 2.90 -13.66 -0.98
N GLN A 79 1.70 -14.16 -0.74
CA GLN A 79 1.44 -15.61 -0.64
C GLN A 79 1.80 -16.39 -1.92
N ALA A 80 1.75 -15.73 -3.08
CA ALA A 80 2.16 -16.31 -4.36
C ALA A 80 3.67 -16.67 -4.43
N LEU A 81 4.51 -16.14 -3.53
CA LEU A 81 5.92 -16.51 -3.41
C LEU A 81 6.12 -17.90 -2.78
N GLY A 82 5.06 -18.49 -2.23
CA GLY A 82 5.07 -19.81 -1.58
C GLY A 82 5.08 -19.72 -0.07
N ALA A 83 4.46 -20.71 0.59
CA ALA A 83 4.19 -20.71 2.03
C ALA A 83 5.43 -20.68 2.94
N THR A 84 6.62 -20.95 2.41
CA THR A 84 7.88 -20.91 3.15
C THR A 84 8.72 -19.67 2.86
N HIS A 85 8.30 -18.83 1.92
CA HIS A 85 9.03 -17.62 1.58
C HIS A 85 8.91 -16.60 2.72
N PRO A 86 10.00 -15.96 3.20
CA PRO A 86 9.95 -15.03 4.32
C PRO A 86 8.89 -13.93 4.17
N CYS A 87 8.73 -13.36 2.98
CA CYS A 87 7.69 -12.38 2.68
C CYS A 87 6.24 -12.89 2.81
N ALA A 88 6.00 -14.18 2.58
CA ALA A 88 4.67 -14.79 2.75
C ALA A 88 4.41 -15.19 4.21
N VAL A 89 5.48 -15.45 4.97
CA VAL A 89 5.40 -15.86 6.38
C VAL A 89 5.34 -14.65 7.30
N ASN A 90 6.26 -13.71 7.14
CA ASN A 90 6.44 -12.57 8.04
C ASN A 90 5.55 -11.38 7.64
N ASN A 91 5.15 -10.58 8.63
CA ASN A 91 4.28 -9.43 8.45
C ASN A 91 4.83 -8.24 9.26
N ASP A 92 6.07 -7.85 8.97
CA ASP A 92 6.89 -7.04 9.90
C ASP A 92 6.73 -5.53 9.70
N GLY A 93 5.81 -5.09 8.83
CA GLY A 93 5.46 -3.67 8.68
C GLY A 93 6.43 -2.86 7.83
N ASP A 94 6.60 -1.59 8.20
CA ASP A 94 7.26 -0.53 7.41
C ASP A 94 6.75 -0.45 5.96
N PRO A 95 5.43 -0.22 5.76
CA PRO A 95 4.82 -0.34 4.45
C PRO A 95 5.13 0.84 3.54
N ILE A 96 5.28 0.54 2.25
CA ILE A 96 5.24 1.53 1.17
C ILE A 96 4.20 1.08 0.15
N ALA A 97 3.23 1.95 -0.11
CA ALA A 97 2.24 1.81 -1.17
C ALA A 97 2.46 2.89 -2.23
N GLN A 98 2.72 2.47 -3.46
CA GLN A 98 2.91 3.36 -4.59
C GLN A 98 2.15 2.85 -5.80
N TYR A 99 1.65 3.78 -6.62
CA TYR A 99 1.04 3.47 -7.90
C TYR A 99 1.89 4.05 -9.02
N ASP A 100 2.48 3.17 -9.83
CA ASP A 100 3.19 3.55 -11.04
C ASP A 100 2.15 3.94 -12.10
N LYS A 101 1.94 5.25 -12.25
CA LYS A 101 0.93 5.81 -13.17
C LYS A 101 1.24 5.52 -14.64
N GLN A 102 2.52 5.41 -15.00
CA GLN A 102 2.93 5.15 -16.38
C GLN A 102 2.70 3.67 -16.74
N ALA A 103 3.07 2.76 -15.83
CA ALA A 103 2.87 1.32 -16.05
C ALA A 103 1.48 0.81 -15.64
N GLY A 104 0.69 1.62 -14.94
CA GLY A 104 -0.65 1.27 -14.49
C GLY A 104 -0.68 0.10 -13.49
N ARG A 105 0.28 0.08 -12.55
CA ARG A 105 0.47 -1.03 -11.59
C ARG A 105 0.75 -0.53 -10.18
N TRP A 106 0.42 -1.36 -9.20
CA TRP A 106 0.79 -1.14 -7.81
C TRP A 106 2.19 -1.68 -7.54
N VAL A 107 2.97 -0.91 -6.78
CA VAL A 107 4.24 -1.31 -6.17
C VAL A 107 4.03 -1.24 -4.66
N LEU A 108 4.02 -2.40 -4.02
CA LEU A 108 3.72 -2.56 -2.60
C LEU A 108 4.88 -3.28 -1.92
N THR A 109 5.40 -2.69 -0.84
CA THR A 109 6.54 -3.26 -0.13
C THR A 109 6.39 -3.22 1.38
N GLN A 110 6.97 -4.21 2.05
CA GLN A 110 7.14 -4.26 3.50
C GLN A 110 8.55 -4.77 3.84
N PHE A 111 8.91 -4.69 5.13
CA PHE A 111 10.04 -5.45 5.66
C PHE A 111 9.68 -6.91 5.92
N SER A 112 10.69 -7.76 5.78
CA SER A 112 10.72 -9.14 6.27
C SER A 112 12.05 -9.32 6.97
N VAL A 113 12.00 -9.35 8.29
CA VAL A 113 13.15 -9.42 9.18
C VAL A 113 13.23 -10.85 9.69
N THR A 114 14.35 -11.51 9.44
CA THR A 114 14.59 -12.89 9.93
C THR A 114 15.92 -12.93 10.67
N GLY A 115 15.88 -13.36 11.93
CA GLY A 115 17.08 -13.57 12.76
C GLY A 115 17.43 -12.38 13.65
N GLY A 116 17.89 -12.69 14.86
CA GLY A 116 18.51 -11.73 15.76
C GLY A 116 19.82 -11.17 15.19
N PRO A 117 20.50 -10.28 15.93
CA PRO A 117 21.59 -9.47 15.40
C PRO A 117 22.67 -10.26 14.64
N PRO A 118 23.17 -9.75 13.49
CA PRO A 118 22.80 -8.48 12.84
C PRO A 118 21.57 -8.65 11.93
N PHE A 119 20.53 -7.84 12.12
CA PHE A 119 19.24 -7.96 11.41
C PHE A 119 19.42 -7.91 9.88
N LEU A 120 19.19 -9.03 9.19
CA LEU A 120 18.99 -9.02 7.76
C LEU A 120 17.53 -8.61 7.51
N SER A 121 17.33 -7.35 7.11
CA SER A 121 16.03 -6.88 6.64
C SER A 121 15.95 -7.10 5.13
N VAL A 122 15.08 -8.01 4.70
CA VAL A 122 14.77 -8.20 3.28
C VAL A 122 13.54 -7.35 2.96
N ARG A 123 13.61 -6.54 1.91
CA ARG A 123 12.45 -5.80 1.42
C ARG A 123 11.65 -6.66 0.46
N CYS A 124 10.41 -6.96 0.84
CA CYS A 124 9.47 -7.68 0.00
C CYS A 124 8.81 -6.69 -0.97
N SER A 125 8.73 -7.02 -2.26
CA SER A 125 8.05 -6.18 -3.25
C SER A 125 7.15 -7.02 -4.14
N VAL A 126 5.90 -6.59 -4.30
CA VAL A 126 4.97 -7.19 -5.26
C VAL A 126 4.53 -6.13 -6.27
N ASN A 127 4.50 -6.54 -7.53
CA ASN A 127 3.99 -5.74 -8.64
C ASN A 127 2.64 -6.30 -9.06
N HIS A 128 1.55 -5.62 -8.68
CA HIS A 128 0.20 -6.07 -9.01
C HIS A 128 -0.31 -5.35 -10.27
N PHE A 129 -0.57 -6.11 -11.34
CA PHE A 129 -1.13 -5.58 -12.59
C PHE A 129 -2.62 -5.92 -12.68
N ARG A 130 -3.53 -5.05 -12.24
CA ARG A 130 -4.95 -5.12 -12.65
C ARG A 130 -5.60 -3.74 -12.71
N ARG A 131 -6.08 -3.41 -13.90
CA ARG A 131 -6.86 -2.19 -14.19
C ARG A 131 -8.25 -2.20 -13.55
N GLN A 132 -8.78 -3.33 -13.07
CA GLN A 132 -10.14 -3.42 -12.53
C GLN A 132 -10.27 -4.56 -11.50
N GLY A 133 -10.64 -4.22 -10.27
CA GLY A 133 -11.61 -5.02 -9.50
C GLY A 133 -11.16 -5.86 -8.31
N ASN A 134 -10.01 -6.54 -8.31
CA ASN A 134 -9.63 -7.42 -7.19
C ASN A 134 -8.11 -7.43 -6.93
N PHE A 135 -7.77 -7.45 -5.64
CA PHE A 135 -6.44 -7.79 -5.10
C PHE A 135 -6.34 -9.29 -4.86
#